data_AF-A0A7V6M8V7-F1
#
_entry.id   AF-A0A7V6M8V7-F1
#
_cell.length_a   1.000
_cell.length_b   1.000
_cell.length_c   1.000
_cell.angle_alpha   90.00
_cell.angle_beta   90.00
_cell.angle_gamma   90.00
#
_symmetry.space_group_name_H-M   'P 1'
#
loop_
_entity.id
_entity.type
_entity.pdbx_description
1 polymer ?
#
loop_
_entity_poly.entity_id
_entity_poly.type
_entity_poly.pdbx_seq_one_letter_code
_entity_poly.pdbx_strand_id
1 'polypeptide(L)'
;MAIIQIKRRTSSGTGPLVGSSGTIKAGEPLVDLNGGNLFISKQDKTGSSGNPIALADYIEYLSKPNAETMMNSKITALSLGTASKKNTGTTNGTVPLIGANNKLPTSIIPDVAPVTSVNSKTGAVTITLSELGGVAASTYNTHVSSNLHLTAEQRGRIENTYTSSIHASNGMAEVSTLTAFNNAVLGNGLVVYPVYNSSYNPPKITYYIGIDKDKIIGPTSIIDGGTY
;
A
#
# COMPACT_ATOMS: atom_id res chain seq x y z
N MET A 1 5.67 19.05 85.76
CA MET A 1 5.04 18.04 84.90
C MET A 1 3.72 18.60 84.40
N ALA A 2 3.56 18.80 83.10
CA ALA A 2 2.25 19.11 82.53
C ALA A 2 1.44 17.80 82.44
N ILE A 3 0.26 17.77 83.06
CA ILE A 3 -0.67 16.64 82.92
C ILE A 3 -1.51 16.92 81.68
N ILE A 4 -1.30 16.13 80.62
CA ILE A 4 -2.16 16.17 79.44
C ILE A 4 -3.43 15.39 79.78
N GLN A 5 -4.53 16.11 79.98
CA GLN A 5 -5.85 15.49 80.16
C GLN A 5 -6.43 15.15 78.79
N ILE A 6 -6.61 13.85 78.50
CA ILE A 6 -7.32 13.38 77.32
C ILE A 6 -8.80 13.27 77.68
N LYS A 7 -9.65 14.12 77.09
CA LYS A 7 -11.10 14.00 77.29
C LYS A 7 -11.64 12.90 76.39
N ARG A 8 -12.22 11.88 77.01
CA ARG A 8 -13.03 10.86 76.33
C ARG A 8 -14.40 11.45 76.01
N ARG A 9 -14.88 11.28 74.79
CA ARG A 9 -16.31 11.48 74.52
C ARG A 9 -17.08 10.37 75.24
N THR A 10 -17.98 10.74 76.15
CA THR A 10 -18.72 9.80 77.00
C THR A 10 -20.06 9.35 76.39
N SER A 11 -20.41 9.80 75.18
CA SER A 11 -21.64 9.43 74.48
C SER A 11 -21.36 8.69 73.17
N SER A 12 -22.27 7.83 72.74
CA SER A 12 -22.28 7.20 71.42
C SER A 12 -22.09 8.24 70.31
N GLY A 13 -21.21 7.96 69.36
CA GLY A 13 -20.88 8.87 68.26
C GLY A 13 -19.43 8.71 67.77
N THR A 14 -19.21 9.13 66.53
CA THR A 14 -17.89 9.22 65.88
C THR A 14 -17.47 10.69 65.84
N GLY A 15 -16.18 10.99 65.95
CA GLY A 15 -15.59 12.33 65.87
C GLY A 15 -15.51 13.11 67.21
N PRO A 16 -14.98 14.34 67.17
CA PRO A 16 -14.77 15.19 68.35
C PRO A 16 -16.09 15.74 68.87
N LEU A 17 -16.04 16.45 70.00
CA LEU A 17 -17.20 17.16 70.53
C LEU A 17 -17.65 18.24 69.53
N VAL A 18 -18.88 18.14 69.04
CA VAL A 18 -19.51 19.13 68.16
C VAL A 18 -20.93 19.41 68.65
N GLY A 19 -21.45 20.61 68.39
CA GLY A 19 -22.81 21.00 68.74
C GLY A 19 -22.90 22.25 69.61
N SER A 20 -24.13 22.54 70.07
CA SER A 20 -24.49 23.79 70.75
C SER A 20 -24.29 23.76 72.26
N SER A 21 -23.57 22.77 72.79
CA SER A 21 -23.31 22.59 74.22
C SER A 21 -21.93 22.00 74.45
N GLY A 22 -21.41 22.18 75.67
CA GLY A 22 -20.09 21.71 76.09
C GLY A 22 -18.97 22.74 75.92
N THR A 23 -17.78 22.40 76.38
CA THR A 23 -16.60 23.27 76.37
C THR A 23 -15.36 22.53 75.91
N ILE A 24 -14.56 23.20 75.08
CA ILE A 24 -13.21 22.79 74.70
C ILE A 24 -12.20 23.86 75.11
N LYS A 25 -11.00 23.43 75.48
CA LYS A 25 -9.86 24.31 75.74
C LYS A 25 -8.80 24.16 74.68
N ALA A 26 -8.09 25.22 74.34
CA ALA A 26 -7.03 25.19 73.34
C ALA A 26 -6.00 24.09 73.65
N GLY A 27 -5.64 23.31 72.63
CA GLY A 27 -4.67 22.22 72.77
C GLY A 27 -5.19 20.94 73.44
N GLU A 28 -6.48 20.87 73.82
CA GLU A 28 -7.05 19.64 74.39
C GLU A 28 -7.13 18.54 73.33
N PRO A 29 -6.49 17.38 73.57
CA PRO A 29 -6.64 16.21 72.70
C PRO A 29 -7.96 15.49 72.99
N LEU A 30 -8.69 15.17 71.93
CA LEU A 30 -9.82 14.26 71.93
C LEU A 30 -9.53 13.10 70.98
N VAL A 31 -9.53 11.89 71.53
CA VAL A 31 -9.37 10.66 70.74
C VAL A 31 -10.76 10.12 70.41
N ASP A 32 -11.04 9.96 69.12
CA ASP A 32 -12.19 9.19 68.65
C ASP A 32 -11.81 7.71 68.58
N LEU A 33 -12.32 6.91 69.51
CA LEU A 33 -12.02 5.48 69.57
C LEU A 33 -12.84 4.65 68.57
N ASN A 34 -13.93 5.22 68.04
CA ASN A 34 -14.80 4.53 67.09
C ASN A 34 -14.41 4.85 65.64
N GLY A 35 -14.02 6.10 65.37
CA GLY A 35 -13.49 6.52 64.08
C GLY A 35 -11.96 6.46 63.98
N GLY A 36 -11.23 6.41 65.09
CA GLY A 36 -9.78 6.20 65.13
C GLY A 36 -8.91 7.46 64.97
N ASN A 37 -9.49 8.65 64.79
CA ASN A 37 -8.74 9.91 64.62
C ASN A 37 -8.44 10.60 65.96
N LEU A 38 -7.41 11.45 65.97
CA LEU A 38 -7.10 12.37 67.06
C LEU A 38 -7.48 13.80 66.64
N PHE A 39 -8.16 14.52 67.52
CA PHE A 39 -8.53 15.92 67.32
C PHE A 39 -7.88 16.77 68.40
N ILE A 40 -7.31 17.92 68.01
CA ILE A 40 -6.77 18.91 68.95
C ILE A 40 -7.49 20.23 68.73
N SER A 41 -8.18 20.72 69.75
CA SER A 41 -8.88 22.00 69.71
C SER A 41 -7.90 23.16 69.46
N LYS A 42 -8.26 24.03 68.52
CA LYS A 42 -7.44 25.19 68.14
C LYS A 42 -7.47 26.31 69.18
N GLN A 43 -8.60 26.45 69.89
CA GLN A 43 -8.86 27.53 70.83
C GLN A 43 -9.88 27.12 71.90
N ASP A 44 -9.99 27.93 72.95
CA ASP A 44 -11.05 27.83 73.93
C ASP A 44 -12.41 28.17 73.28
N LYS A 45 -13.41 27.31 73.49
CA LYS A 45 -14.77 27.56 72.98
C LYS A 45 -15.82 26.91 73.88
N THR A 46 -16.91 27.63 74.10
CA THR A 46 -18.12 27.11 74.74
C THR A 46 -19.23 27.07 73.70
N GLY A 47 -19.79 25.90 73.43
CA GLY A 47 -20.84 25.74 72.45
C GLY A 47 -22.12 26.45 72.88
N SER A 48 -22.74 27.19 71.96
CA SER A 48 -24.07 27.76 72.10
C SER A 48 -24.84 27.64 70.78
N SER A 49 -26.15 27.89 70.78
CA SER A 49 -26.95 27.87 69.55
C SER A 49 -26.48 28.87 68.50
N GLY A 50 -25.94 30.02 68.93
CA GLY A 50 -25.39 31.06 68.05
C GLY A 50 -23.92 30.87 67.66
N ASN A 51 -23.18 30.01 68.38
CA ASN A 51 -21.78 29.71 68.09
C ASN A 51 -21.47 28.25 68.49
N PRO A 52 -21.91 27.26 67.70
CA PRO A 52 -21.69 25.87 68.02
C PRO A 52 -20.21 25.49 67.90
N ILE A 53 -19.79 24.48 68.65
CA ILE A 53 -18.50 23.82 68.42
C ILE A 53 -18.62 23.02 67.11
N ALA A 54 -17.71 23.26 66.18
CA ALA A 54 -17.71 22.66 64.85
C ALA A 54 -16.39 21.92 64.60
N LEU A 55 -16.35 21.06 63.57
CA LEU A 55 -15.13 20.36 63.15
C LEU A 55 -13.98 21.33 62.83
N ALA A 56 -14.31 22.51 62.29
CA ALA A 56 -13.33 23.56 61.97
C ALA A 56 -12.62 24.13 63.21
N ASP A 57 -13.12 23.92 64.43
CA ASP A 57 -12.45 24.32 65.66
C ASP A 57 -11.31 23.37 66.06
N TYR A 58 -11.09 22.27 65.32
CA TYR A 58 -10.07 21.25 65.62
C TYR A 58 -9.03 21.10 64.52
N ILE A 59 -7.80 20.80 64.90
CA ILE A 59 -6.80 20.18 64.04
C ILE A 59 -7.08 18.67 64.08
N GLU A 60 -7.37 18.09 62.92
CA GLU A 60 -7.61 16.65 62.79
C GLU A 60 -6.33 15.93 62.36
N TYR A 61 -5.97 14.91 63.13
CA TYR A 61 -4.92 13.96 62.82
C TYR A 61 -5.59 12.63 62.48
N LEU A 62 -5.58 12.31 61.19
CA LEU A 62 -6.15 11.08 60.69
C LEU A 62 -5.32 9.88 61.15
N SER A 63 -6.01 8.79 61.49
CA SER A 63 -5.37 7.48 61.57
C SER A 63 -4.82 7.06 60.21
N LYS A 64 -3.82 6.17 60.19
CA LYS A 64 -3.32 5.58 58.94
C LYS A 64 -4.46 5.00 58.08
N PRO A 65 -5.39 4.17 58.60
CA PRO A 65 -6.51 3.65 57.82
C PRO A 65 -7.42 4.74 57.21
N ASN A 66 -7.70 5.82 57.96
CA ASN A 66 -8.56 6.89 57.47
C ASN A 66 -7.87 7.79 56.45
N ALA A 67 -6.57 8.05 56.63
CA ALA A 67 -5.77 8.78 55.65
C ALA A 67 -5.70 8.00 54.32
N GLU A 68 -5.45 6.69 54.37
CA GLU A 68 -5.45 5.82 53.18
C GLU A 68 -6.81 5.80 52.50
N THR A 69 -7.90 5.65 53.26
CA THR A 69 -9.27 5.70 52.73
C THR A 69 -9.57 7.02 52.03
N MET A 70 -9.23 8.15 52.66
CA MET A 70 -9.44 9.48 52.08
C MET A 70 -8.63 9.68 50.79
N MET A 71 -7.36 9.26 50.76
CA MET A 71 -6.52 9.33 49.56
C MET A 71 -7.06 8.46 48.43
N ASN A 72 -7.45 7.22 48.70
CA ASN A 72 -8.02 6.31 47.72
C ASN A 72 -9.36 6.82 47.16
N SER A 73 -10.21 7.42 47.99
CA SER A 73 -11.45 8.03 47.56
C SER A 73 -11.21 9.19 46.58
N LYS A 74 -10.24 10.07 46.88
CA LYS A 74 -9.85 11.17 45.98
C LYS A 74 -9.28 10.66 44.65
N ILE A 75 -8.42 9.64 44.69
CA ILE A 75 -7.87 8.98 43.49
C ILE A 75 -9.00 8.37 42.63
N THR A 76 -9.99 7.75 43.28
CA THR A 76 -11.14 7.16 42.59
C THR A 76 -12.04 8.23 41.97
N ALA A 77 -12.33 9.31 42.70
CA ALA A 77 -13.16 10.42 42.23
C ALA A 77 -12.58 11.13 41.00
N LEU A 78 -11.24 11.23 40.93
CA LEU A 78 -10.53 11.76 39.77
C LEU A 78 -10.74 10.91 38.50
N SER A 79 -11.39 9.75 38.58
CA SER A 79 -11.71 8.88 37.45
C SER A 79 -10.47 8.59 36.59
N LEU A 80 -9.34 8.40 37.26
CA LEU A 80 -8.06 8.17 36.62
C LEU A 80 -8.16 6.98 35.65
N GLY A 81 -7.77 7.21 34.40
CA GLY A 81 -7.73 6.18 33.37
C GLY A 81 -6.84 4.99 33.76
N THR A 82 -6.94 3.90 33.00
CA THR A 82 -6.18 2.66 33.29
C THR A 82 -4.67 2.86 33.28
N ALA A 83 -4.15 3.75 32.42
CA ALA A 83 -2.73 4.04 32.31
C ALA A 83 -2.15 4.80 33.53
N SER A 84 -2.91 5.73 34.13
CA SER A 84 -2.44 6.52 35.28
C SER A 84 -2.35 5.72 36.58
N LYS A 85 -2.80 4.46 36.58
CA LYS A 85 -2.67 3.50 37.69
C LYS A 85 -1.44 2.58 37.55
N LYS A 86 -0.59 2.80 36.54
CA LYS A 86 0.58 1.96 36.25
C LYS A 86 1.87 2.75 36.37
N ASN A 87 2.94 2.06 36.78
CA ASN A 87 4.28 2.63 36.75
C ASN A 87 4.75 2.81 35.30
N THR A 88 5.67 3.75 35.07
CA THR A 88 6.38 3.88 33.80
C THR A 88 7.47 2.81 33.68
N GLY A 89 7.75 2.36 32.46
CA GLY A 89 8.77 1.33 32.23
C GLY A 89 8.57 0.57 30.92
N THR A 90 9.40 -0.45 30.71
CA THR A 90 9.39 -1.32 29.54
C THR A 90 9.00 -2.76 29.85
N THR A 91 8.80 -3.09 31.14
CA THR A 91 8.40 -4.42 31.60
C THR A 91 6.90 -4.63 31.46
N ASN A 92 6.48 -5.90 31.42
CA ASN A 92 5.06 -6.24 31.30
C ASN A 92 4.23 -5.58 32.41
N GLY A 93 3.13 -4.92 32.03
CA GLY A 93 2.24 -4.22 32.96
C GLY A 93 2.64 -2.77 33.30
N THR A 94 3.71 -2.23 32.71
CA THR A 94 4.12 -0.82 32.84
C THR A 94 3.74 0.00 31.61
N VAL A 95 3.71 1.34 31.75
CA VAL A 95 3.44 2.29 30.65
C VAL A 95 4.76 2.73 30.01
N PRO A 96 4.99 2.47 28.71
CA PRO A 96 6.16 2.95 28.01
C PRO A 96 6.19 4.48 27.90
N LEU A 97 7.38 5.06 28.05
CA LEU A 97 7.62 6.48 27.82
C LEU A 97 7.98 6.73 26.35
N ILE A 98 7.46 7.83 25.80
CA ILE A 98 7.82 8.27 24.45
C ILE A 98 9.25 8.84 24.47
N GLY A 99 10.08 8.43 23.51
CA GLY A 99 11.43 8.93 23.32
C GLY A 99 11.49 10.31 22.66
N ALA A 100 12.70 10.85 22.50
CA ALA A 100 12.96 12.20 21.98
C ALA A 100 12.46 12.43 20.53
N ASN A 101 12.12 11.38 19.80
CA ASN A 101 11.59 11.40 18.43
C ASN A 101 10.06 11.28 18.36
N ASN A 102 9.34 11.51 19.46
CA ASN A 102 7.89 11.33 19.58
C ASN A 102 7.42 9.89 19.25
N LYS A 103 8.30 8.90 19.34
CA LYS A 103 8.01 7.48 19.15
C LYS A 103 8.41 6.66 20.37
N LEU A 104 7.93 5.42 20.44
CA LEU A 104 8.46 4.46 21.42
C LEU A 104 9.96 4.19 21.15
N PRO A 105 10.79 3.98 22.18
CA PRO A 105 12.21 3.65 22.00
C PRO A 105 12.43 2.42 21.11
N THR A 106 13.53 2.39 20.37
CA THR A 106 13.90 1.27 19.47
C THR A 106 14.13 -0.05 20.20
N SER A 107 14.36 -0.01 21.51
CA SER A 107 14.41 -1.19 22.39
C SER A 107 13.04 -1.85 22.62
N ILE A 108 11.94 -1.15 22.32
CA ILE A 108 10.56 -1.66 22.45
C ILE A 108 9.97 -1.98 21.08
N ILE A 109 10.05 -1.04 20.14
CA ILE A 109 9.68 -1.26 18.74
C ILE A 109 10.92 -0.95 17.91
N PRO A 110 11.63 -1.96 17.38
CA PRO A 110 12.78 -1.71 16.52
C PRO A 110 12.35 -0.91 15.30
N ASP A 111 13.23 -0.03 14.82
CA ASP A 111 12.98 0.82 13.65
C ASP A 111 13.11 -0.02 12.38
N VAL A 112 12.18 -0.95 12.20
CA VAL A 112 12.07 -1.79 11.01
C VAL A 112 11.02 -1.14 10.14
N ALA A 113 11.44 -0.67 8.96
CA ALA A 113 10.48 -0.24 7.97
C ALA A 113 9.50 -1.39 7.65
N PRO A 114 8.22 -1.11 7.34
CA PRO A 114 7.24 -2.15 7.01
C PRO A 114 7.66 -3.07 5.86
N VAL A 115 8.60 -2.59 5.03
CA VAL A 115 9.16 -3.31 3.89
C VAL A 115 10.58 -3.76 4.25
N THR A 116 10.76 -5.08 4.35
CA THR A 116 12.07 -5.69 4.65
C THR A 116 13.01 -5.62 3.47
N SER A 117 12.55 -5.88 2.24
CA SER A 117 13.26 -5.50 1.01
C SER A 117 12.35 -5.52 -0.23
N VAL A 118 12.62 -4.65 -1.21
CA VAL A 118 12.15 -4.75 -2.60
C VAL A 118 13.36 -4.53 -3.50
N ASN A 119 13.68 -5.52 -4.34
CA ASN A 119 14.87 -5.48 -5.20
C ASN A 119 16.14 -5.05 -4.44
N SER A 120 16.39 -5.68 -3.28
CA SER A 120 17.50 -5.36 -2.36
C SER A 120 17.49 -3.96 -1.74
N LYS A 121 16.43 -3.15 -1.91
CA LYS A 121 16.22 -1.91 -1.15
C LYS A 121 15.40 -2.16 0.09
N THR A 122 15.85 -1.68 1.23
CA THR A 122 15.09 -1.70 2.49
C THR A 122 14.57 -0.29 2.79
N GLY A 123 13.55 -0.14 3.63
CA GLY A 123 13.06 1.20 4.01
C GLY A 123 11.95 1.77 3.14
N ALA A 124 11.91 3.09 3.02
CA ALA A 124 11.04 3.79 2.06
C ALA A 124 11.59 3.57 0.64
N VAL A 125 10.89 2.77 -0.16
CA VAL A 125 11.36 2.34 -1.48
C VAL A 125 10.82 3.27 -2.57
N THR A 126 11.72 4.01 -3.22
CA THR A 126 11.44 4.61 -4.54
C THR A 126 11.92 3.64 -5.61
N ILE A 127 11.01 3.19 -6.47
CA ILE A 127 11.31 2.26 -7.57
C ILE A 127 11.46 3.06 -8.87
N THR A 128 12.50 2.77 -9.63
CA THR A 128 12.72 3.36 -10.95
C THR A 128 12.28 2.42 -12.08
N LEU A 129 12.01 2.96 -13.27
CA LEU A 129 11.60 2.15 -14.43
C LEU A 129 12.63 1.04 -14.76
N SER A 130 13.92 1.33 -14.63
CA SER A 130 15.01 0.37 -14.85
C SER A 130 14.96 -0.81 -13.89
N GLU A 131 14.45 -0.62 -12.67
CA GLU A 131 14.38 -1.67 -11.65
C GLU A 131 13.24 -2.66 -11.89
N LEU A 132 12.28 -2.30 -12.75
CA LEU A 132 11.19 -3.16 -13.18
C LEU A 132 11.49 -3.86 -14.52
N GLY A 133 12.73 -3.70 -15.04
CA GLY A 133 13.06 -4.13 -16.40
C GLY A 133 12.37 -3.30 -17.48
N GLY A 134 11.88 -2.11 -17.13
CA GLY A 134 11.27 -1.19 -18.07
C GLY A 134 12.32 -0.56 -18.99
N VAL A 135 12.01 -0.49 -20.27
CA VAL A 135 12.87 0.08 -21.31
C VAL A 135 12.45 1.53 -21.56
N ALA A 136 13.41 2.44 -21.67
CA ALA A 136 13.13 3.84 -21.96
C ALA A 136 12.44 4.00 -23.32
N ALA A 137 11.52 4.97 -23.45
CA ALA A 137 10.78 5.21 -24.69
C ALA A 137 11.68 5.45 -25.91
N SER A 138 12.85 6.06 -25.71
CA SER A 138 13.87 6.23 -26.76
C SER A 138 14.40 4.89 -27.31
N THR A 139 14.58 3.89 -26.44
CA THR A 139 15.03 2.55 -26.82
C THR A 139 13.89 1.73 -27.45
N TYR A 140 12.64 1.93 -27.02
CA TYR A 140 11.49 1.36 -27.71
C TYR A 140 11.37 1.88 -29.15
N ASN A 141 11.59 3.18 -29.36
CA ASN A 141 11.49 3.77 -30.70
C ASN A 141 12.64 3.38 -31.64
N THR A 142 13.80 2.92 -31.12
CA THR A 142 14.84 2.30 -31.98
C THR A 142 14.41 0.96 -32.59
N HIS A 143 13.33 0.35 -32.11
CA HIS A 143 12.80 -0.89 -32.68
C HIS A 143 11.92 -0.70 -33.94
N VAL A 144 11.52 0.54 -34.26
CA VAL A 144 10.62 0.85 -35.39
C VAL A 144 11.25 0.51 -36.76
N SER A 145 12.57 0.35 -36.83
CA SER A 145 13.29 -0.12 -38.01
C SER A 145 14.19 -1.33 -37.72
N SER A 146 13.96 -2.00 -36.59
CA SER A 146 14.77 -3.14 -36.16
C SER A 146 14.32 -4.42 -36.87
N ASN A 147 15.28 -5.07 -37.49
CA ASN A 147 15.19 -6.42 -38.04
C ASN A 147 15.27 -7.52 -36.97
N LEU A 148 15.31 -7.16 -35.67
CA LEU A 148 15.39 -8.09 -34.55
C LEU A 148 14.12 -8.96 -34.39
N HIS A 149 12.98 -8.50 -34.89
CA HIS A 149 11.70 -9.23 -34.78
C HIS A 149 11.47 -10.27 -35.87
N LEU A 150 12.35 -10.32 -36.88
CA LEU A 150 12.25 -11.28 -37.97
C LEU A 150 13.54 -12.11 -38.00
N THR A 151 13.42 -13.42 -38.20
CA THR A 151 14.57 -14.27 -38.48
C THR A 151 15.19 -13.90 -39.83
N ALA A 152 16.45 -14.29 -40.07
CA ALA A 152 17.11 -14.08 -41.36
C ALA A 152 16.30 -14.72 -42.52
N GLU A 153 15.69 -15.87 -42.28
CA GLU A 153 14.81 -16.54 -43.21
C GLU A 153 13.54 -15.73 -43.51
N GLN A 154 12.86 -15.22 -42.48
CA GLN A 154 11.65 -14.41 -42.65
C GLN A 154 11.93 -13.15 -43.47
N ARG A 155 13.07 -12.48 -43.23
CA ARG A 155 13.49 -11.33 -44.04
C ARG A 155 13.75 -11.72 -45.48
N GLY A 156 14.46 -12.82 -45.72
CA GLY A 156 14.68 -13.34 -47.07
C GLY A 156 13.37 -13.65 -47.81
N ARG A 157 12.34 -14.16 -47.12
CA ARG A 157 11.03 -14.42 -47.76
C ARG A 157 10.29 -13.13 -48.15
N ILE A 158 10.34 -12.11 -47.29
CA ILE A 158 9.72 -10.80 -47.58
C ILE A 158 10.44 -10.10 -48.73
N GLU A 159 11.77 -10.08 -48.73
CA GLU A 159 12.60 -9.49 -49.78
C GLU A 159 12.40 -10.16 -51.15
N ASN A 160 12.09 -11.47 -51.17
CA ASN A 160 11.86 -12.24 -52.39
C ASN A 160 10.38 -12.34 -52.81
N THR A 161 9.51 -11.49 -52.25
CA THR A 161 8.11 -11.43 -52.69
C THR A 161 7.99 -10.52 -53.92
N TYR A 162 7.62 -11.11 -55.06
CA TYR A 162 7.41 -10.38 -56.31
C TYR A 162 5.93 -10.28 -56.64
N THR A 163 5.45 -9.10 -57.02
CA THR A 163 4.11 -8.93 -57.59
C THR A 163 4.12 -9.41 -59.04
N SER A 164 3.29 -10.40 -59.38
CA SER A 164 3.02 -10.82 -60.75
C SER A 164 1.55 -10.62 -61.10
N SER A 165 1.26 -10.20 -62.32
CA SER A 165 -0.10 -10.10 -62.84
C SER A 165 -0.11 -10.40 -64.34
N ILE A 166 -1.16 -11.08 -64.81
CA ILE A 166 -1.47 -11.28 -66.22
C ILE A 166 -2.85 -10.67 -66.43
N HIS A 167 -2.95 -9.66 -67.29
CA HIS A 167 -4.22 -9.03 -67.63
C HIS A 167 -4.74 -9.63 -68.93
N ALA A 168 -5.98 -10.12 -68.93
CA ALA A 168 -6.66 -10.48 -70.18
C ALA A 168 -6.92 -9.22 -71.00
N SER A 169 -6.53 -9.23 -72.28
CA SER A 169 -6.92 -8.23 -73.26
C SER A 169 -8.03 -8.78 -74.16
N ASN A 170 -8.63 -7.93 -75.00
CA ASN A 170 -9.73 -8.28 -75.91
C ASN A 170 -9.44 -9.45 -76.87
N GLY A 171 -8.20 -9.94 -76.95
CA GLY A 171 -7.79 -11.08 -77.80
C GLY A 171 -7.64 -12.42 -77.06
N MET A 172 -7.96 -12.52 -75.76
CA MET A 172 -7.84 -13.77 -75.01
C MET A 172 -9.22 -14.41 -74.79
N ALA A 173 -9.36 -15.69 -75.13
CA ALA A 173 -10.54 -16.47 -74.78
C ALA A 173 -10.39 -17.04 -73.37
N GLU A 174 -11.30 -16.67 -72.46
CA GLU A 174 -11.43 -17.33 -71.17
C GLU A 174 -12.26 -18.61 -71.34
N VAL A 175 -11.77 -19.72 -70.79
CA VAL A 175 -12.45 -21.01 -70.82
C VAL A 175 -12.65 -21.50 -69.39
N SER A 176 -13.81 -22.11 -69.13
CA SER A 176 -14.25 -22.47 -67.77
C SER A 176 -13.78 -23.85 -67.28
N THR A 177 -13.08 -24.62 -68.12
CA THR A 177 -12.55 -25.94 -67.75
C THR A 177 -11.14 -26.15 -68.28
N LEU A 178 -10.34 -26.94 -67.55
CA LEU A 178 -8.99 -27.35 -67.97
C LEU A 178 -9.00 -28.12 -69.29
N THR A 179 -10.03 -28.95 -69.52
CA THR A 179 -10.20 -29.70 -70.77
C THR A 179 -10.42 -28.76 -71.95
N ALA A 180 -11.28 -27.74 -71.80
CA ALA A 180 -11.50 -26.73 -72.85
C ALA A 180 -10.22 -25.92 -73.12
N PHE A 181 -9.44 -25.60 -72.08
CA PHE A 181 -8.14 -24.94 -72.23
C PHE A 181 -7.17 -25.79 -73.06
N ASN A 182 -6.94 -27.04 -72.67
CA ASN A 182 -5.99 -27.92 -73.35
C ASN A 182 -6.36 -28.18 -74.82
N ASN A 183 -7.65 -28.19 -75.14
CA ASN A 183 -8.12 -28.34 -76.52
C ASN A 183 -7.99 -27.06 -77.36
N ALA A 184 -7.96 -25.89 -76.72
CA ALA A 184 -7.91 -24.60 -77.40
C ALA A 184 -6.49 -24.05 -77.58
N VAL A 185 -5.50 -24.55 -76.83
CA VAL A 185 -4.12 -24.05 -76.86
C VAL A 185 -3.19 -24.93 -77.69
N LEU A 186 -2.22 -24.29 -78.35
CA LEU A 186 -1.05 -24.99 -78.87
C LEU A 186 -0.10 -25.31 -77.72
N GLY A 187 0.18 -26.59 -77.50
CA GLY A 187 1.19 -27.03 -76.54
C GLY A 187 2.55 -26.38 -76.83
N ASN A 188 3.14 -25.73 -75.82
CA ASN A 188 4.38 -24.95 -75.93
C ASN A 188 4.33 -23.81 -76.96
N GLY A 189 3.15 -23.29 -77.31
CA GLY A 189 3.01 -22.23 -78.32
C GLY A 189 3.53 -20.85 -77.90
N LEU A 190 3.73 -20.62 -76.60
CA LEU A 190 4.33 -19.40 -76.07
C LEU A 190 5.66 -19.71 -75.38
N VAL A 191 6.65 -18.87 -75.65
CA VAL A 191 7.95 -18.90 -74.97
C VAL A 191 8.00 -17.72 -74.01
N VAL A 192 8.33 -18.00 -72.75
CA VAL A 192 8.37 -16.98 -71.68
C VAL A 192 9.79 -16.88 -71.11
N TYR A 193 10.31 -15.66 -71.01
CA TYR A 193 11.60 -15.36 -70.41
C TYR A 193 11.44 -14.35 -69.25
N PRO A 194 11.65 -14.77 -67.99
CA PRO A 194 11.61 -13.86 -66.85
C PRO A 194 12.91 -13.07 -66.72
N VAL A 195 12.80 -11.76 -66.51
CA VAL A 195 13.91 -10.90 -66.11
C VAL A 195 13.63 -10.36 -64.72
N TYR A 196 14.52 -10.69 -63.78
CA TYR A 196 14.47 -10.25 -62.39
C TYR A 196 15.17 -8.90 -62.25
N ASN A 197 14.45 -7.89 -61.77
CA ASN A 197 15.01 -6.60 -61.40
C ASN A 197 14.96 -6.43 -59.87
N SER A 198 16.08 -6.76 -59.23
CA SER A 198 16.31 -6.58 -57.79
C SER A 198 16.69 -5.14 -57.40
N SER A 199 16.84 -4.24 -58.37
CA SER A 199 17.14 -2.81 -58.13
C SER A 199 15.88 -1.94 -57.98
N TYR A 200 14.69 -2.50 -58.21
CA TYR A 200 13.40 -1.85 -57.95
C TYR A 200 12.87 -2.27 -56.56
N ASN A 201 12.17 -1.39 -55.84
CA ASN A 201 11.62 -1.69 -54.51
C ASN A 201 10.08 -1.49 -54.50
N PRO A 202 9.26 -2.55 -54.32
CA PRO A 202 9.67 -3.94 -54.12
C PRO A 202 10.27 -4.55 -55.40
N PRO A 203 11.12 -5.60 -55.31
CA PRO A 203 11.69 -6.26 -56.48
C PRO A 203 10.63 -6.63 -57.52
N LYS A 204 10.97 -6.48 -58.80
CA LYS A 204 10.04 -6.68 -59.92
C LYS A 204 10.51 -7.82 -60.84
N ILE A 205 9.58 -8.62 -61.33
CA ILE A 205 9.81 -9.56 -62.45
C ILE A 205 9.09 -9.01 -63.67
N THR A 206 9.81 -8.92 -64.78
CA THR A 206 9.24 -8.64 -66.10
C THR A 206 9.28 -9.91 -66.92
N TYR A 207 8.13 -10.37 -67.40
CA TYR A 207 8.05 -11.52 -68.30
C TYR A 207 8.02 -11.03 -69.75
N TYR A 208 9.03 -11.42 -70.53
CA TYR A 208 8.95 -11.32 -71.99
C TYR A 208 8.23 -12.54 -72.50
N ILE A 209 7.22 -12.33 -73.33
CA ILE A 209 6.38 -13.39 -73.90
C ILE A 209 6.49 -13.28 -75.41
N GLY A 210 6.86 -14.37 -76.06
CA GLY A 210 6.87 -14.52 -77.51
C GLY A 210 6.07 -15.74 -77.93
N ILE A 211 5.74 -15.82 -79.22
CA ILE A 211 5.17 -17.02 -79.82
C ILE A 211 6.33 -17.91 -80.29
N ASP A 212 6.24 -19.21 -80.05
CA ASP A 212 7.21 -20.16 -80.56
C ASP A 212 7.16 -20.19 -82.10
N LYS A 213 8.27 -19.81 -82.73
CA LYS A 213 8.40 -19.77 -84.20
C LYS A 213 8.14 -21.13 -84.84
N ASP A 214 8.41 -22.23 -84.14
CA ASP A 214 8.22 -23.59 -84.66
C ASP A 214 6.75 -24.04 -84.56
N LYS A 215 5.90 -23.23 -83.92
CA LYS A 215 4.45 -23.44 -83.78
C LYS A 215 3.62 -22.48 -84.64
N ILE A 216 4.25 -21.56 -85.36
CA ILE A 216 3.60 -20.65 -86.32
C ILE A 216 3.66 -21.27 -87.72
N ILE A 217 2.59 -21.10 -88.51
CA ILE A 217 2.61 -21.42 -89.95
C ILE A 217 3.49 -20.38 -90.65
N GLY A 218 4.66 -20.81 -91.11
CA GLY A 218 5.61 -20.01 -91.89
C GLY A 218 5.48 -20.25 -93.40
N PRO A 219 6.27 -19.54 -94.23
CA PRO A 219 6.23 -19.65 -95.69
C PRO A 219 6.51 -21.07 -96.23
N THR A 220 7.09 -21.94 -95.41
CA THR A 220 7.44 -23.33 -95.75
C THR A 220 6.60 -24.35 -94.99
N SER A 221 5.60 -23.93 -94.22
CA SER A 221 4.71 -24.84 -93.52
C SER A 221 3.76 -25.52 -94.51
N ILE A 222 3.66 -26.85 -94.42
CA ILE A 222 2.70 -27.62 -95.22
C ILE A 222 1.32 -27.43 -94.58
N ILE A 223 0.44 -26.69 -95.27
CA ILE A 223 -0.98 -26.64 -94.93
C ILE A 223 -1.58 -27.92 -95.51
N ASP A 224 -1.93 -28.85 -94.63
CA ASP A 224 -2.54 -30.12 -95.01
C ASP A 224 -3.84 -29.90 -95.82
N GLY A 225 -3.88 -30.41 -97.05
CA GLY A 225 -5.15 -30.71 -97.73
C GLY A 225 -5.43 -30.17 -99.14
N GLY A 226 -4.45 -29.74 -99.95
CA GLY A 226 -4.75 -29.38 -101.35
C GLY A 226 -3.58 -29.50 -102.31
N THR A 227 -3.68 -30.43 -103.26
CA THR A 227 -2.99 -30.31 -104.55
C THR A 227 -3.54 -29.06 -105.24
N TYR A 228 -2.66 -28.13 -105.62
CA TYR A 228 -3.02 -26.89 -106.33
C TYR A 228 -3.89 -27.13 -107.57
#